data_AF-A0A7S1Y8Q7-F1
#
_entry.id   AF-A0A7S1Y8Q7-F1
#
_cell.length_a   1.000
_cell.length_b   1.000
_cell.length_c   1.000
_cell.angle_alpha   90.00
_cell.angle_beta   90.00
_cell.angle_gamma   90.00
#
_symmetry.space_group_name_H-M   'P 1'
#
loop_
_entity.id
_entity.type
_entity.pdbx_description
1 polymer ?
#
loop_
_entity_poly.entity_id
_entity_poly.type
_entity_poly.pdbx_seq_one_letter_code
_entity_poly.pdbx_strand_id
1 'polypeptide(L)'
;DANVPSLLSVPLLGWSGYDKQVYRNTRLRLLSTKNKYYFEGRSVKGIGSPHTPKTYVWPMAMAIQGLSATAEDGVTESMVFQIQQSLKSACHDAMHEGVNVDDPCRFSRTWFEWANALFVVLVETALGESCADSGAQQVLDGVVGEMEKKYGGEGKRQNFYTNPHKNDYKNPLYFVGVEQRIPFKFPGQTK
;
A
#
# COMPACT_ATOMS: atom_id res chain seq x y z
N ASP A 1 -9.57 8.22 12.01
CA ASP A 1 -8.27 7.71 12.48
C ASP A 1 -7.39 7.53 11.26
N ALA A 2 -6.08 7.70 11.42
CA ALA A 2 -5.09 7.57 10.35
C ALA A 2 -4.73 6.13 9.99
N ASN A 3 -4.92 5.20 10.93
CA ASN A 3 -4.53 3.81 10.78
C ASN A 3 -5.42 3.08 9.76
N VAL A 4 -4.86 2.12 9.03
CA VAL A 4 -5.63 1.27 8.09
C VAL A 4 -6.02 -0.04 8.79
N PRO A 5 -7.27 -0.53 8.65
CA PRO A 5 -8.35 0.00 7.79
C PRO A 5 -9.00 1.29 8.34
N SER A 6 -9.20 2.26 7.45
CA SER A 6 -9.94 3.50 7.72
C SER A 6 -11.03 3.73 6.67
N LEU A 7 -11.95 4.65 6.97
CA LEU A 7 -12.93 5.10 5.99
C LEU A 7 -12.28 5.74 4.75
N LEU A 8 -11.08 6.31 4.89
CA LEU A 8 -10.32 6.87 3.75
C LEU A 8 -9.70 5.76 2.90
N SER A 9 -9.31 4.62 3.50
CA SER A 9 -8.66 3.53 2.77
C SER A 9 -9.64 2.59 2.06
N VAL A 10 -10.96 2.81 2.13
CA VAL A 10 -11.98 1.91 1.57
C VAL A 10 -11.69 1.48 0.13
N PRO A 11 -11.33 2.37 -0.82
CA PRO A 11 -11.01 1.98 -2.20
C PRO A 11 -9.82 1.01 -2.33
N LEU A 12 -8.94 0.99 -1.33
CA LEU A 12 -7.71 0.19 -1.32
C LEU A 12 -7.91 -1.19 -0.68
N LEU A 13 -9.05 -1.45 -0.02
CA LEU A 13 -9.30 -2.70 0.70
C LEU A 13 -9.74 -3.87 -0.21
N GLY A 14 -9.77 -3.66 -1.53
CA GLY A 14 -10.17 -4.68 -2.50
C GLY A 14 -11.67 -4.97 -2.56
N TRP A 15 -12.50 -4.26 -1.79
CA TRP A 15 -13.95 -4.36 -1.84
C TRP A 15 -14.52 -3.37 -2.87
N SER A 16 -15.23 -3.87 -3.88
CA SER A 16 -15.83 -3.04 -4.95
C SER A 16 -17.27 -2.62 -4.67
N GLY A 17 -17.89 -3.12 -3.59
CA GLY A 17 -19.31 -2.93 -3.28
C GLY A 17 -19.66 -1.63 -2.55
N TYR A 18 -18.70 -0.73 -2.31
CA TYR A 18 -18.99 0.55 -1.66
C TYR A 18 -19.68 1.52 -2.63
N ASP A 19 -20.61 2.29 -2.10
CA ASP A 19 -21.22 3.39 -2.85
C ASP A 19 -20.19 4.51 -3.04
N LYS A 20 -19.86 4.81 -4.31
CA LYS A 20 -18.85 5.82 -4.68
C LYS A 20 -19.25 7.24 -4.26
N GLN A 21 -20.55 7.56 -4.29
CA GLN A 21 -21.05 8.88 -3.90
C GLN A 21 -20.99 9.05 -2.38
N VAL A 22 -21.38 8.02 -1.64
CA VAL A 22 -21.24 8.00 -0.17
C VAL A 22 -19.77 8.10 0.24
N TYR A 23 -18.88 7.35 -0.43
CA TYR A 23 -17.44 7.45 -0.20
C TYR A 23 -16.91 8.86 -0.49
N ARG A 24 -17.26 9.47 -1.64
CA ARG A 24 -16.84 10.83 -1.98
C ARG A 24 -17.26 11.85 -0.90
N ASN A 25 -18.51 11.79 -0.46
CA ASN A 25 -19.02 12.66 0.60
C ASN A 25 -18.29 12.43 1.93
N THR A 26 -17.97 11.16 2.23
CA THR A 26 -17.21 10.77 3.42
C THR A 26 -15.77 11.28 3.36
N ARG A 27 -15.08 11.11 2.23
CA ARG A 27 -13.73 11.62 1.96
C ARG A 27 -13.65 13.13 2.18
N LEU A 28 -14.58 13.90 1.59
CA LEU A 28 -14.66 15.35 1.80
C LEU A 28 -14.83 15.72 3.27
N ARG A 29 -15.65 14.97 4.01
CA ARG A 29 -15.83 15.21 5.45
C ARG A 29 -14.58 14.86 6.27
N LEU A 30 -13.92 13.74 5.95
CA LEU A 30 -12.70 13.28 6.64
C LEU A 30 -11.53 14.23 6.45
N LEU A 31 -11.41 14.83 5.26
CA LEU A 31 -10.36 15.77 4.87
C LEU A 31 -10.78 17.23 5.11
N SER A 32 -11.51 17.47 6.20
CA SER A 32 -11.96 18.80 6.59
C SER A 32 -11.98 18.95 8.11
N THR A 33 -12.09 20.19 8.58
CA THR A 33 -12.21 20.53 10.01
C THR A 33 -13.45 19.94 10.70
N LYS A 34 -14.39 19.34 9.95
CA LYS A 34 -15.51 18.56 10.51
C LYS A 34 -15.05 17.22 11.13
N ASN A 35 -13.87 16.74 10.76
CA ASN A 35 -13.23 15.60 11.39
C ASN A 35 -12.35 16.11 12.54
N LYS A 36 -12.68 15.72 13.78
CA LYS A 36 -11.94 16.17 14.98
C LYS A 36 -10.47 15.73 15.04
N TYR A 37 -10.06 14.78 14.18
CA TYR A 37 -8.68 14.33 14.04
C TYR A 37 -8.04 14.80 12.73
N TYR A 38 -8.68 15.71 12.01
CA TYR A 38 -8.05 16.41 10.90
C TYR A 38 -7.43 17.70 11.43
N PHE A 39 -6.15 17.89 11.16
CA PHE A 39 -5.37 19.03 11.62
C PHE A 39 -4.70 19.71 10.45
N GLU A 40 -4.57 21.04 10.53
CA GLU A 40 -3.86 21.88 9.56
C GLU A 40 -2.92 22.79 10.33
N GLY A 41 -1.69 22.91 9.84
CA GLY A 41 -0.69 23.83 10.37
C GLY A 41 0.14 24.43 9.25
N ARG A 42 1.21 25.10 9.63
CA ARG A 42 2.08 25.83 8.68
C ARG A 42 2.82 24.93 7.72
N SER A 43 3.16 23.71 8.14
CA SER A 43 4.00 22.78 7.36
C SER A 43 3.18 21.73 6.65
N VAL A 44 2.23 21.11 7.35
CA VAL A 44 1.44 19.98 6.82
C VAL A 44 0.00 20.02 7.31
N LYS A 45 -0.85 19.29 6.59
CA LYS A 45 -2.22 19.02 6.99
C LYS A 45 -2.61 17.59 6.68
N GLY A 46 -3.55 17.04 7.42
CA GLY A 46 -3.99 15.67 7.23
C GLY A 46 -4.73 15.10 8.44
N ILE A 47 -4.90 13.78 8.41
CA ILE A 47 -5.59 13.04 9.47
C ILE A 47 -4.54 12.49 10.44
N GLY A 48 -4.78 12.70 11.73
CA GLY A 48 -4.06 12.07 12.83
C GLY A 48 -4.85 10.96 13.51
N SER A 49 -4.47 10.67 14.75
CA SER A 49 -5.08 9.66 15.59
C SER A 49 -5.16 10.15 17.04
N PRO A 50 -6.16 9.73 17.84
CA PRO A 50 -6.10 9.87 19.30
C PRO A 50 -4.90 9.15 19.94
N HIS A 51 -4.22 8.25 19.21
CA HIS A 51 -3.00 7.59 19.68
C HIS A 51 -1.79 8.53 19.75
N THR A 52 -1.80 9.60 18.96
CA THR A 52 -0.74 10.62 18.93
C THR A 52 -1.23 11.93 19.58
N PRO A 53 -0.32 12.81 20.02
CA PRO A 53 -0.71 14.11 20.57
C PRO A 53 -1.62 14.91 19.61
N LYS A 54 -2.43 15.83 20.17
CA LYS A 54 -3.19 16.77 19.34
C LYS A 54 -2.24 17.53 18.40
N THR A 55 -2.73 17.93 17.23
CA THR A 55 -1.95 18.64 16.18
C THR A 55 -0.89 17.78 15.48
N TYR A 56 -0.94 16.45 15.65
CA TYR A 56 -0.12 15.52 14.87
C TYR A 56 -0.96 14.89 13.76
N VAL A 57 -0.37 14.79 12.58
CA VAL A 57 -0.93 14.10 11.42
C VAL A 57 -0.02 12.96 11.03
N TRP A 58 -0.58 11.91 10.44
CA TRP A 58 0.19 10.73 10.08
C TRP A 58 0.56 10.78 8.60
N PRO A 59 1.85 10.76 8.25
CA PRO A 59 2.29 10.66 6.86
C PRO A 59 1.64 9.47 6.11
N MET A 60 1.38 8.37 6.82
CA MET A 60 0.66 7.21 6.27
C MET A 60 -0.77 7.57 5.79
N ALA A 61 -1.51 8.41 6.51
CA ALA A 61 -2.86 8.82 6.10
C ALA A 61 -2.81 9.73 4.86
N MET A 62 -1.74 10.52 4.68
CA MET A 62 -1.51 11.31 3.47
C MET A 62 -1.21 10.42 2.27
N ALA A 63 -0.45 9.33 2.48
CA ALA A 63 -0.23 8.34 1.43
C ALA A 63 -1.52 7.61 1.04
N ILE A 64 -2.34 7.20 2.02
CA ILE A 64 -3.70 6.68 1.74
C ILE A 64 -4.54 7.71 1.00
N GLN A 65 -4.47 8.99 1.35
CA GLN A 65 -5.21 10.05 0.65
C GLN A 65 -4.84 10.13 -0.83
N GLY A 66 -3.55 10.07 -1.16
CA GLY A 66 -3.06 10.03 -2.54
C GLY A 66 -3.47 8.75 -3.27
N LEU A 67 -3.25 7.58 -2.66
CA LEU A 67 -3.56 6.28 -3.28
C LEU A 67 -5.06 6.06 -3.51
N SER A 68 -5.92 6.66 -2.69
CA SER A 68 -7.37 6.57 -2.81
C SER A 68 -7.99 7.73 -3.60
N ALA A 69 -7.16 8.56 -4.25
CA ALA A 69 -7.58 9.66 -5.10
C ALA A 69 -8.05 9.14 -6.46
N THR A 70 -9.01 9.84 -7.07
CA THR A 70 -9.38 9.62 -8.47
C THR A 70 -8.61 10.58 -9.39
N ALA A 71 -8.64 10.33 -10.71
CA ALA A 71 -8.06 11.27 -11.69
C ALA A 71 -8.64 12.69 -11.56
N GLU A 72 -9.89 12.83 -11.12
CA GLU A 72 -10.54 14.13 -10.87
C GLU A 72 -9.98 14.85 -9.64
N ASP A 73 -9.46 14.10 -8.65
CA ASP A 73 -8.90 14.69 -7.44
C ASP A 73 -7.54 15.35 -7.74
N GLY A 74 -6.72 14.77 -8.63
CA GLY A 74 -5.43 15.35 -9.06
C GLY A 74 -4.43 15.62 -7.93
N VAL A 75 -4.52 14.88 -6.82
CA VAL A 75 -3.74 15.17 -5.60
C VAL A 75 -2.51 14.30 -5.39
N THR A 76 -2.33 13.22 -6.15
CA THR A 76 -1.30 12.18 -5.88
C THR A 76 0.12 12.77 -5.82
N GLU A 77 0.52 13.52 -6.83
CA GLU A 77 1.85 14.16 -6.92
C GLU A 77 2.04 15.21 -5.82
N SER A 78 0.97 15.97 -5.51
CA SER A 78 1.00 16.95 -4.42
C SER A 78 1.16 16.29 -3.04
N MET A 79 0.66 15.07 -2.86
CA MET A 79 0.82 14.30 -1.62
C MET A 79 2.23 13.75 -1.50
N VAL A 80 2.80 13.22 -2.59
CA VAL A 80 4.21 12.80 -2.64
C VAL A 80 5.11 13.97 -2.24
N PHE A 81 4.93 15.14 -2.85
CA PHE A 81 5.72 16.32 -2.54
C PHE A 81 5.59 16.74 -1.07
N GLN A 82 4.36 16.84 -0.55
CA GLN A 82 4.14 17.21 0.85
C GLN A 82 4.78 16.23 1.82
N ILE A 83 4.65 14.92 1.59
CA ILE A 83 5.30 13.91 2.42
C ILE A 83 6.82 14.09 2.35
N GLN A 84 7.43 14.20 1.17
CA GLN A 84 8.88 14.43 1.05
C GLN A 84 9.37 15.67 1.80
N GLN A 85 8.64 16.80 1.71
CA GLN A 85 8.99 17.99 2.48
C GLN A 85 8.88 17.75 3.98
N SER A 86 7.88 16.97 4.42
CA SER A 86 7.70 16.57 5.82
C SER A 86 8.86 15.70 6.30
N LEU A 87 9.31 14.74 5.50
CA LEU A 87 10.42 13.83 5.86
C LEU A 87 11.75 14.59 5.98
N LYS A 88 12.03 15.46 5.01
CA LYS A 88 13.22 16.31 5.01
C LYS A 88 13.23 17.27 6.20
N SER A 89 12.05 17.75 6.60
CA SER A 89 11.89 18.58 7.79
C SER A 89 11.72 17.79 9.08
N ALA A 90 11.65 16.46 9.06
CA ALA A 90 11.48 15.62 10.24
C ALA A 90 12.79 15.10 10.83
N CYS A 91 13.92 15.74 10.51
CA CYS A 91 15.23 15.46 11.12
C CYS A 91 15.81 14.03 10.87
N HIS A 92 15.16 13.14 10.10
CA HIS A 92 15.60 11.75 9.91
C HIS A 92 15.36 11.11 8.52
N ASP A 93 14.81 11.83 7.54
CA ASP A 93 14.60 11.36 6.15
C ASP A 93 13.82 10.01 6.02
N ALA A 94 12.97 9.67 6.98
CA ALA A 94 12.18 8.43 7.00
C ALA A 94 10.73 8.69 7.44
N MET A 95 9.79 7.81 7.05
CA MET A 95 8.38 7.97 7.46
C MET A 95 8.24 7.76 8.96
N HIS A 96 7.52 8.70 9.58
CA HIS A 96 7.18 8.66 10.99
C HIS A 96 5.71 8.27 11.19
N GLU A 97 5.36 7.91 12.42
CA GLU A 97 3.98 7.62 12.78
C GLU A 97 3.12 8.87 12.74
N GLY A 98 3.44 9.86 13.59
CA GLY A 98 2.81 11.17 13.56
C GLY A 98 3.86 12.26 13.49
N VAL A 99 3.57 13.33 12.75
CA VAL A 99 4.38 14.55 12.67
C VAL A 99 3.53 15.75 13.09
N ASN A 100 4.10 16.70 13.82
CA ASN A 100 3.39 17.92 14.19
C ASN A 100 3.13 18.79 12.95
N VAL A 101 1.93 19.39 12.87
CA VAL A 101 1.51 20.19 11.71
C VAL A 101 2.28 21.49 11.50
N ASP A 102 2.92 22.02 12.54
CA ASP A 102 3.67 23.27 12.52
C ASP A 102 5.20 23.11 12.61
N ASP A 103 5.66 21.92 13.02
CA ASP A 103 7.07 21.58 13.24
C ASP A 103 7.31 20.07 13.02
N PRO A 104 7.59 19.64 11.78
CA PRO A 104 7.73 18.21 11.47
C PRO A 104 8.90 17.49 12.16
N CYS A 105 9.92 18.20 12.69
CA CYS A 105 10.96 17.59 13.54
C CYS A 105 10.41 17.11 14.89
N ARG A 106 9.17 17.48 15.24
CA ARG A 106 8.43 16.89 16.36
C ARG A 106 7.57 15.75 15.84
N PHE A 107 8.07 14.53 15.96
CA PHE A 107 7.41 13.33 15.46
C PHE A 107 7.39 12.19 16.49
N SER A 108 6.61 11.14 16.22
CA SER A 108 6.66 9.86 16.92
C SER A 108 7.17 8.76 15.99
N ARG A 109 7.92 7.80 16.57
CA ARG A 109 8.61 6.69 15.88
C ARG A 109 9.61 7.18 14.82
N THR A 110 10.90 7.12 15.15
CA THR A 110 12.00 7.42 14.22
C THR A 110 12.02 6.49 13.00
N TRP A 111 11.50 5.27 13.14
CA TRP A 111 11.41 4.29 12.07
C TRP A 111 10.07 3.57 12.10
N PHE A 112 9.31 3.68 11.01
CA PHE A 112 8.05 2.99 10.84
C PHE A 112 7.92 2.35 9.45
N GLU A 113 8.34 1.09 9.36
CA GLU A 113 8.42 0.32 8.10
C GLU A 113 7.12 0.31 7.29
N TRP A 114 5.98 0.17 7.96
CA TRP A 114 4.72 0.15 7.25
C TRP A 114 4.42 1.48 6.54
N ALA A 115 4.70 2.60 7.19
CA ALA A 115 4.54 3.91 6.58
C ALA A 115 5.56 4.13 5.44
N ASN A 116 6.80 3.64 5.59
CA ASN A 116 7.81 3.65 4.53
C ASN A 116 7.33 2.87 3.29
N ALA A 117 6.87 1.64 3.47
CA ALA A 117 6.38 0.80 2.38
C ALA A 117 5.21 1.46 1.65
N LEU A 118 4.27 2.07 2.38
CA LEU A 118 3.14 2.76 1.77
C LEU A 118 3.56 4.02 0.98
N PHE A 119 4.59 4.73 1.45
CA PHE A 119 5.17 5.85 0.71
C PHE A 119 5.78 5.41 -0.62
N VAL A 120 6.49 4.28 -0.65
CA VAL A 120 7.01 3.69 -1.89
C VAL A 120 5.87 3.40 -2.87
N VAL A 121 4.80 2.76 -2.42
CA VAL A 121 3.62 2.47 -3.27
C VAL A 121 2.98 3.76 -3.81
N LEU A 122 2.93 4.83 -3.00
CA LEU A 122 2.45 6.13 -3.45
C LEU A 122 3.34 6.73 -4.54
N VAL A 123 4.67 6.67 -4.38
CA VAL A 123 5.63 7.18 -5.37
C VAL A 123 5.52 6.40 -6.67
N GLU A 124 5.48 5.06 -6.60
CA GLU A 124 5.24 4.18 -7.74
C GLU A 124 3.97 4.57 -8.49
N THR A 125 2.87 4.72 -7.75
CA THR A 125 1.57 5.15 -8.31
C THR A 125 1.65 6.51 -8.98
N ALA A 126 2.36 7.48 -8.37
CA ALA A 126 2.54 8.81 -8.93
C ALA A 126 3.39 8.82 -10.21
N LEU A 127 4.35 7.90 -10.32
CA LEU A 127 5.19 7.71 -11.51
C LEU A 127 4.49 6.88 -12.59
N GLY A 128 3.38 6.20 -12.25
CA GLY A 128 2.74 5.23 -13.14
C GLY A 128 3.57 3.96 -13.34
N GLU A 129 4.49 3.69 -12.42
CA GLU A 129 5.36 2.51 -12.43
C GLU A 129 4.92 1.52 -11.35
N SER A 130 5.17 0.23 -11.57
CA SER A 130 4.99 -0.81 -10.55
C SER A 130 6.33 -1.51 -10.37
N CYS A 131 6.98 -1.35 -9.21
CA CYS A 131 8.21 -2.07 -8.93
C CYS A 131 7.95 -3.54 -8.53
N ALA A 132 6.68 -3.92 -8.34
CA ALA A 132 6.33 -5.29 -7.99
C ALA A 132 6.77 -6.30 -9.08
N ASP A 133 6.57 -5.96 -10.35
CA ASP A 133 6.88 -6.87 -11.45
C ASP A 133 8.40 -6.98 -11.68
N SER A 134 9.10 -5.84 -11.69
CA SER A 134 10.56 -5.81 -11.85
C SER A 134 11.30 -6.37 -10.63
N GLY A 135 10.81 -6.10 -9.42
CA GLY A 135 11.34 -6.66 -8.18
C GLY A 135 11.11 -8.16 -8.07
N ALA A 136 9.89 -8.64 -8.39
CA ALA A 136 9.60 -10.08 -8.44
C ALA A 136 10.48 -10.80 -9.47
N GLN A 137 10.70 -10.18 -10.63
CA GLN A 137 11.58 -10.73 -11.66
C GLN A 137 13.03 -10.82 -11.18
N GLN A 138 13.58 -9.79 -10.52
CA GLN A 138 14.94 -9.84 -9.98
C GLN A 138 15.12 -10.91 -8.90
N VAL A 139 14.12 -11.10 -8.02
CA VAL A 139 14.14 -12.19 -7.03
C VAL A 139 14.12 -13.54 -7.74
N LEU A 140 13.26 -13.70 -8.75
CA LEU A 140 13.19 -14.92 -9.54
C LEU A 140 14.53 -15.21 -10.24
N ASP A 141 15.15 -14.20 -10.87
CA ASP A 141 16.44 -14.32 -11.54
C ASP A 141 17.55 -14.70 -10.56
N GLY A 142 17.53 -14.16 -9.34
CA GLY A 142 18.44 -14.53 -8.26
C GLY A 142 18.27 -15.99 -7.84
N VAL A 143 17.03 -16.44 -7.63
CA VAL A 143 16.71 -17.83 -7.29
C VAL A 143 17.11 -18.78 -8.42
N VAL A 144 16.84 -18.43 -9.68
CA VAL A 144 17.26 -19.19 -10.86
C VAL A 144 18.78 -19.30 -10.90
N GLY A 145 19.51 -18.19 -10.72
CA GLY A 145 20.97 -18.19 -10.71
C GLY A 145 21.59 -19.03 -9.58
N GLU A 146 20.99 -19.04 -8.39
CA GLU A 146 21.40 -19.94 -7.29
C GLU A 146 21.12 -21.42 -7.61
N MET A 147 19.96 -21.71 -8.19
CA MET A 147 19.57 -23.07 -8.57
C MET A 147 20.43 -23.61 -9.70
N GLU A 148 20.76 -22.80 -10.70
CA GLU A 148 21.70 -23.14 -11.77
C GLU A 148 23.09 -23.41 -11.23
N LYS A 149 23.60 -22.62 -10.28
CA LYS A 149 24.89 -22.92 -9.61
C LYS A 149 24.86 -24.24 -8.84
N LYS A 150 23.72 -24.57 -8.22
CA LYS A 150 23.58 -25.74 -7.35
C LYS A 150 23.30 -27.04 -8.12
N TYR A 151 22.61 -26.96 -9.26
CA TYR A 151 22.09 -28.11 -9.99
C TYR A 151 22.45 -28.13 -11.49
N GLY A 152 23.09 -27.09 -12.03
CA GLY A 152 23.38 -26.91 -13.46
C GLY A 152 24.58 -27.69 -14.01
N GLY A 153 24.64 -29.00 -13.75
CA GLY A 153 25.59 -29.93 -14.38
C GLY A 153 24.95 -30.74 -15.52
N GLU A 154 25.68 -30.94 -16.62
CA GLU A 154 25.22 -31.77 -17.75
C GLU A 154 24.92 -33.21 -17.29
N GLY A 155 23.65 -33.60 -17.37
CA GLY A 155 23.20 -34.98 -17.07
C GLY A 155 21.87 -35.10 -16.31
N LYS A 156 21.33 -34.01 -15.74
CA LYS A 156 20.00 -34.01 -15.09
C LYS A 156 19.12 -32.86 -15.62
N ARG A 157 18.73 -32.93 -16.89
CA ARG A 157 17.79 -31.99 -17.51
C ARG A 157 16.34 -32.30 -17.13
N GLN A 158 15.98 -32.07 -15.87
CA GLN A 158 14.61 -31.69 -15.54
C GLN A 158 14.72 -30.57 -14.51
N ASN A 159 14.69 -29.33 -15.00
CA ASN A 159 14.63 -28.15 -14.15
C ASN A 159 13.36 -28.27 -13.33
N PHE A 160 13.46 -28.27 -12.00
CA PHE A 160 12.30 -28.35 -11.12
C PHE A 160 11.27 -27.22 -11.37
N TYR A 161 11.72 -26.13 -12.03
CA TYR A 161 10.93 -24.96 -12.43
C TYR A 161 10.61 -24.87 -13.93
N THR A 162 10.99 -25.84 -14.77
CA THR A 162 10.38 -25.90 -16.11
C THR A 162 8.92 -26.24 -15.90
N ASN A 163 8.05 -25.23 -15.94
CA ASN A 163 6.62 -25.44 -16.05
C ASN A 163 6.34 -26.03 -17.44
N PRO A 164 6.19 -27.35 -17.57
CA PRO A 164 6.03 -27.99 -18.88
C PRO A 164 4.72 -27.57 -19.55
N HIS A 165 3.82 -26.98 -18.77
CA HIS A 165 2.45 -26.66 -19.12
C HIS A 165 2.25 -25.17 -19.46
N LYS A 166 3.28 -24.32 -19.30
CA LYS A 166 3.22 -22.87 -19.62
C LYS A 166 1.95 -22.20 -19.05
N ASN A 167 1.76 -22.21 -17.73
CA ASN A 167 0.58 -21.71 -17.00
C ASN A 167 -0.18 -20.61 -17.77
N ASP A 168 -1.23 -21.01 -18.49
CA ASP A 168 -2.12 -20.14 -19.24
C ASP A 168 -3.47 -20.14 -18.54
N TYR A 169 -3.86 -19.00 -17.97
CA TYR A 169 -5.11 -18.85 -17.24
C TYR A 169 -6.36 -19.02 -18.11
N LYS A 170 -6.20 -19.07 -19.44
CA LYS A 170 -7.28 -19.34 -20.40
C LYS A 170 -7.39 -20.82 -20.78
N ASN A 171 -6.42 -21.67 -20.40
CA ASN A 171 -6.41 -23.08 -20.75
C ASN A 171 -6.46 -23.98 -19.48
N PRO A 172 -7.64 -24.52 -19.13
CA PRO A 172 -7.86 -25.21 -17.85
C PRO A 172 -7.14 -26.55 -17.72
N LEU A 173 -6.59 -27.13 -18.80
CA LEU A 173 -5.81 -28.37 -18.76
C LEU A 173 -4.36 -28.16 -18.27
N TYR A 174 -3.87 -26.92 -18.27
CA TYR A 174 -2.47 -26.59 -18.06
C TYR A 174 -2.23 -25.59 -16.91
N PHE A 175 -3.29 -25.19 -16.22
CA PHE A 175 -3.20 -24.32 -15.05
C PHE A 175 -3.07 -25.15 -13.77
N VAL A 176 -1.85 -25.22 -13.23
CA VAL A 176 -1.61 -25.82 -11.89
C VAL A 176 -1.41 -24.70 -10.88
N GLY A 177 -2.43 -23.87 -10.70
CA GLY A 177 -2.52 -23.04 -9.49
C GLY A 177 -2.82 -23.94 -8.29
N VAL A 178 -2.25 -23.64 -7.12
CA VAL A 178 -2.71 -24.25 -5.87
C VAL A 178 -4.11 -23.69 -5.60
N GLU A 179 -5.13 -24.31 -6.19
CA GLU A 179 -6.52 -24.02 -5.89
C GLU A 179 -6.83 -24.64 -4.52
N GLN A 180 -6.38 -24.02 -3.43
CA GLN A 180 -6.90 -24.33 -2.11
C GLN A 180 -8.32 -23.77 -2.02
N ARG A 181 -9.31 -24.53 -2.52
CA ARG A 181 -10.69 -24.34 -2.10
C ARG A 181 -10.79 -24.77 -0.65
N ILE A 182 -10.88 -23.81 0.27
CA ILE A 182 -11.35 -24.07 1.64
C ILE A 182 -12.87 -24.16 1.55
N PRO A 183 -13.50 -25.35 1.67
CA PRO A 183 -14.94 -25.44 1.65
C PRO A 183 -15.51 -24.87 2.96
N PHE A 184 -16.12 -23.69 2.89
CA PHE A 184 -16.95 -23.16 3.98
C PHE A 184 -18.35 -23.78 3.87
N LYS A 185 -18.74 -24.61 4.84
CA LYS A 185 -20.12 -25.11 4.97
C LYS A 185 -20.86 -24.24 5.98
N PHE A 186 -21.97 -23.62 5.54
CA PHE A 186 -22.93 -23.05 6.46
C PHE A 186 -23.65 -24.18 7.24
N PRO A 187 -23.87 -24.05 8.56
CA PRO A 187 -24.65 -25.03 9.29
C PRO A 187 -26.11 -24.98 8.85
N GLY A 188 -26.65 -26.09 8.35
CA GLY A 188 -28.11 -26.26 8.20
C GLY A 188 -28.68 -26.72 6.85
N GLN A 189 -27.86 -27.09 5.85
CA GLN A 189 -28.40 -27.68 4.61
C GLN A 189 -28.11 -29.18 4.50
N THR A 190 -29.14 -29.99 4.75
CA THR A 190 -29.23 -31.39 4.31
C THR A 190 -29.70 -31.45 2.85
N LYS A 191 -29.18 -32.47 2.15
CA LYS A 191 -29.20 -32.65 0.69
C LYS A 191 -30.55 -32.46 0.00
#